data_AF-A0AAD7VY99-F1
#
_entry.id   AF-A0AAD7VY99-F1
#
_cell.length_a   1.000
_cell.length_b   1.000
_cell.length_c   1.000
_cell.angle_alpha   90.00
_cell.angle_beta   90.00
_cell.angle_gamma   90.00
#
_symmetry.space_group_name_H-M   'P 1'
#
loop_
_entity.id
_entity.type
_entity.pdbx_description
1 polymer ?
#
loop_
_entity_poly.entity_id
_entity_poly.type
_entity_poly.pdbx_seq_one_letter_code
_entity_poly.pdbx_strand_id
1 'polypeptide(L)'
;VCVCVCVCVCVCVCESVLCLTALYCPLQDSSMSYSHVRSMVDFAMAMMSSLENFNTHSFSNYKLRIGVNHGPVIAGVIGAHKPQYDIWGNTVNVASRMDSTGILDRIQVTEETAEVLKSLGYSLTLRGVITVKGKGELTTYFINTEN
;
A
#
# COMPACT_ATOMS: atom_id res chain seq x y z
N VAL A 1 3.53 -13.33 -22.86
CA VAL A 1 3.30 -12.54 -21.62
C VAL A 1 3.19 -11.09 -22.04
N CYS A 2 2.00 -10.48 -21.93
CA CYS A 2 1.88 -9.02 -22.08
C CYS A 2 2.31 -8.40 -20.77
N VAL A 3 3.32 -7.53 -20.82
CA VAL A 3 3.95 -6.90 -19.65
C VAL A 3 3.72 -5.41 -19.77
N CYS A 4 2.97 -4.82 -18.85
CA CYS A 4 2.71 -3.39 -18.81
C CYS A 4 3.39 -2.77 -17.58
N VAL A 5 4.04 -1.62 -17.76
CA VAL A 5 4.53 -0.80 -16.65
C VAL A 5 3.40 0.13 -16.22
N CYS A 6 2.97 0.02 -14.97
CA CYS A 6 1.86 0.80 -14.41
C CYS A 6 2.32 1.50 -13.12
N VAL A 7 1.77 2.67 -12.81
CA VAL A 7 1.92 3.25 -11.46
C VAL A 7 0.81 2.68 -10.59
N CYS A 8 1.18 2.05 -9.48
CA CYS A 8 0.25 1.34 -8.61
C CYS A 8 0.54 1.62 -7.14
N VAL A 9 -0.51 1.57 -6.32
CA VAL A 9 -0.38 1.50 -4.87
C VAL A 9 -0.58 0.06 -4.44
N CYS A 10 0.38 -0.44 -3.68
CA CYS A 10 0.33 -1.78 -3.12
C CYS A 10 0.08 -1.71 -1.62
N VAL A 11 -0.93 -2.48 -1.20
CA VAL A 11 -1.38 -2.62 0.18
C VAL A 11 -1.13 -4.06 0.61
N CYS A 12 -0.35 -4.28 1.65
CA CYS A 12 -0.11 -5.62 2.18
C CYS A 12 -0.83 -5.77 3.52
N VAL A 13 -1.61 -6.86 3.63
CA VAL A 13 -2.51 -7.18 4.74
C VAL A 13 -2.23 -8.62 5.15
N CYS A 14 -1.66 -8.83 6.34
CA CYS A 14 -1.42 -10.18 6.90
C CYS A 14 -0.78 -11.14 5.87
N GLU A 15 0.35 -10.74 5.28
CA GLU A 15 1.12 -11.50 4.27
C GLU A 15 0.47 -11.60 2.87
N SER A 16 -0.79 -11.20 2.71
CA SER A 16 -1.42 -11.08 1.40
C SER A 16 -1.15 -9.71 0.79
N VAL A 17 -0.53 -9.71 -0.39
CA VAL A 17 -0.35 -8.50 -1.19
C VAL A 17 -1.63 -8.23 -1.97
N LEU A 18 -2.25 -7.08 -1.73
CA LEU A 18 -3.40 -6.57 -2.47
C LEU A 18 -3.00 -5.25 -3.14
N CYS A 19 -2.89 -5.22 -4.47
CA CYS A 19 -2.73 -3.96 -5.19
C CYS A 19 -3.98 -3.73 -6.05
N LEU A 20 -4.75 -2.69 -5.73
CA LEU A 20 -6.06 -2.42 -6.31
C LEU A 20 -6.04 -1.31 -7.39
N THR A 21 -4.92 -0.64 -7.64
CA THR A 21 -4.85 0.49 -8.58
C THR A 21 -3.81 0.28 -9.66
N ALA A 22 -4.04 -0.66 -10.57
CA ALA A 22 -3.31 -0.73 -11.84
C ALA A 22 -4.03 0.12 -12.89
N LEU A 23 -3.92 1.46 -12.83
CA LEU A 23 -4.45 2.29 -13.92
C LEU A 23 -3.45 2.34 -15.08
N TYR A 24 -3.95 1.91 -16.24
CA TYR A 24 -3.36 2.15 -17.54
C TYR A 24 -3.37 3.66 -17.80
N CYS A 25 -2.21 4.32 -17.79
CA CYS A 25 -2.12 5.73 -18.18
C CYS A 25 -1.06 5.87 -19.28
N PRO A 26 -1.46 5.75 -20.57
CA PRO A 26 -0.52 5.92 -21.69
C PRO A 26 -0.26 7.39 -22.01
N LEU A 27 -0.80 8.35 -21.26
CA LEU A 27 -0.63 9.77 -21.52
C LEU A 27 -0.41 10.50 -20.20
N GLN A 28 0.85 10.88 -19.96
CA GLN A 28 1.21 11.89 -18.98
C GLN A 28 0.44 13.18 -19.33
N ASP A 29 -0.51 13.56 -18.48
CA ASP A 29 -0.78 14.97 -18.26
C ASP A 29 -0.33 15.35 -16.85
N SER A 30 0.37 16.47 -16.80
CA SER A 30 1.21 16.99 -15.72
C SER A 30 0.46 17.41 -14.45
N SER A 31 -0.86 17.20 -14.39
CA SER A 31 -1.66 17.31 -13.16
C SER A 31 -2.01 15.90 -12.65
N MET A 32 -1.00 15.16 -12.20
CA MET A 32 -1.18 13.80 -11.71
C MET A 32 -1.93 13.84 -10.38
N SER A 33 -3.27 13.82 -10.45
CA SER A 33 -4.12 13.68 -9.29
C SER A 33 -3.75 12.37 -8.61
N TYR A 34 -3.13 12.43 -7.44
CA TYR A 34 -2.86 11.28 -6.57
C TYR A 34 -4.16 10.67 -5.99
N SER A 35 -5.27 10.77 -6.72
CA SER A 35 -6.58 10.23 -6.39
C SER A 35 -6.50 8.73 -6.14
N HIS A 36 -5.70 7.99 -6.91
CA HIS A 36 -5.50 6.56 -6.68
C HIS A 36 -4.79 6.27 -5.36
N VAL A 37 -3.84 7.12 -4.96
CA VAL A 37 -3.18 6.99 -3.65
C VAL A 37 -4.16 7.28 -2.54
N ARG A 38 -4.96 8.33 -2.70
CA ARG A 38 -6.04 8.71 -1.77
C ARG A 38 -7.05 7.57 -1.56
N SER A 39 -7.66 7.07 -2.64
CA SER A 39 -8.65 6.00 -2.58
C SER A 39 -8.13 4.74 -1.88
N MET A 40 -6.84 4.45 -2.03
CA MET A 40 -6.20 3.27 -1.45
C MET A 40 -5.94 3.43 0.04
N VAL A 41 -5.51 4.61 0.47
CA VAL A 41 -5.37 4.92 1.89
C VAL A 41 -6.73 4.98 2.56
N ASP A 42 -7.73 5.59 1.93
CA ASP A 42 -9.11 5.61 2.43
C ASP A 42 -9.66 4.19 2.59
N PHE A 43 -9.41 3.30 1.62
CA PHE A 43 -9.76 1.88 1.73
C PHE A 43 -9.05 1.19 2.89
N ALA A 44 -7.74 1.43 3.08
CA ALA A 44 -6.98 0.86 4.19
C ALA A 44 -7.52 1.32 5.55
N MET A 45 -7.83 2.61 5.70
CA MET A 45 -8.44 3.15 6.92
C MET A 45 -9.84 2.58 7.16
N ALA A 46 -10.68 2.48 6.12
CA ALA A 46 -12.00 1.88 6.21
C ALA A 46 -11.93 0.40 6.61
N MET A 47 -10.91 -0.33 6.15
CA MET A 47 -10.68 -1.72 6.56
C MET A 47 -10.31 -1.82 8.05
N MET A 48 -9.43 -0.95 8.54
CA MET A 48 -9.10 -0.86 9.97
C MET A 48 -10.35 -0.60 10.83
N SER A 49 -11.15 0.40 10.45
CA SER A 49 -12.40 0.74 11.15
C SER A 49 -13.44 -0.38 11.08
N SER A 50 -13.55 -1.07 9.94
CA SER A 50 -14.45 -2.22 9.79
C SER A 50 -14.06 -3.38 10.71
N LEU A 51 -12.75 -3.62 10.89
CA LEU A 51 -12.25 -4.64 11.79
C LEU A 51 -12.52 -4.30 13.26
N GLU A 52 -12.35 -3.03 13.64
CA GLU A 52 -12.72 -2.55 14.98
C GLU A 52 -14.22 -2.79 15.25
N ASN A 53 -15.08 -2.46 14.28
CA ASN A 53 -16.51 -2.74 14.36
C ASN A 53 -16.82 -4.25 14.43
N PHE A 54 -16.00 -5.10 13.81
CA PHE A 54 -16.18 -6.54 13.90
C PHE A 54 -15.74 -7.10 15.26
N ASN A 55 -14.68 -6.54 15.84
CA ASN A 55 -14.18 -6.89 17.17
C ASN A 55 -15.17 -6.52 18.27
N THR A 56 -15.99 -5.47 18.12
CA THR A 56 -17.02 -5.13 19.12
C THR A 56 -18.16 -6.15 19.18
N HIS A 57 -18.40 -6.89 18.09
CA HIS A 57 -19.46 -7.89 17.99
C HIS A 57 -18.95 -9.34 18.15
N SER A 58 -17.63 -9.52 18.27
CA SER A 58 -16.98 -10.83 18.32
C SER A 58 -16.23 -11.00 19.65
N PHE A 59 -16.18 -12.22 20.19
CA PHE A 59 -15.36 -12.53 21.38
C PHE A 59 -13.85 -12.62 21.09
N SER A 60 -13.44 -12.23 19.88
CA SER A 60 -12.07 -12.33 19.38
C SER A 60 -11.55 -10.93 19.03
N ASN A 61 -10.31 -10.63 19.44
CA ASN A 61 -9.64 -9.39 19.11
C ASN A 61 -8.76 -9.60 17.87
N TYR A 62 -9.32 -9.34 16.69
CA TYR A 62 -8.56 -9.34 15.45
C TYR A 62 -7.77 -8.05 15.33
N LYS A 63 -6.46 -8.18 15.11
CA LYS A 63 -5.58 -7.03 14.89
C LYS A 63 -5.09 -7.04 13.46
N LEU A 64 -4.97 -5.86 12.88
CA LEU A 64 -4.51 -5.71 11.52
C LEU A 64 -3.35 -4.74 11.44
N ARG A 65 -2.36 -5.11 10.64
CA ARG A 65 -1.29 -4.21 10.21
C ARG A 65 -1.37 -4.06 8.70
N ILE A 66 -1.08 -2.86 8.22
CA ILE A 66 -1.15 -2.56 6.79
C ILE A 66 0.13 -1.86 6.37
N GLY A 67 0.77 -2.37 5.31
CA GLY A 67 1.90 -1.71 4.65
C GLY A 67 1.48 -1.13 3.31
N VAL A 68 1.76 0.16 3.09
CA VAL A 68 1.41 0.86 1.85
C VAL A 68 2.65 1.47 1.20
N ASN A 69 2.78 1.27 -0.11
CA ASN A 69 3.77 1.95 -0.92
C ASN A 69 3.20 2.21 -2.32
N HIS A 70 3.58 3.33 -2.93
CA HIS A 70 3.23 3.64 -4.31
C HIS A 70 4.47 3.67 -5.20
N GLY A 71 4.29 3.42 -6.50
CA GLY A 71 5.38 3.47 -7.47
C GLY A 71 5.11 2.61 -8.70
N PRO A 72 6.10 2.50 -9.60
CA PRO A 72 5.98 1.68 -10.79
C PRO A 72 5.95 0.19 -10.43
N VAL A 73 5.05 -0.55 -11.08
CA VAL A 73 4.93 -2.00 -11.03
C VAL A 73 4.87 -2.56 -12.43
N ILE A 74 5.19 -3.83 -12.54
CA ILE A 74 5.04 -4.62 -13.74
C ILE A 74 3.84 -5.52 -13.52
N ALA A 75 2.87 -5.49 -14.43
CA ALA A 75 1.72 -6.38 -14.38
C ALA A 75 1.62 -7.22 -15.66
N GLY A 76 1.12 -8.45 -15.53
CA GLY A 76 0.95 -9.33 -16.68
C GLY A 76 0.14 -10.57 -16.38
N VAL A 77 -0.18 -11.30 -17.45
CA VAL A 77 -0.87 -12.59 -17.38
C VAL A 77 0.13 -13.72 -17.59
N ILE A 78 0.21 -14.63 -16.63
CA ILE A 78 1.02 -15.85 -16.68
C ILE A 78 0.12 -17.06 -16.97
N GLY A 79 0.63 -17.99 -17.78
CA GLY A 79 -0.04 -19.27 -18.04
C GLY A 79 -0.85 -19.26 -19.34
N ALA A 80 -0.67 -20.31 -20.16
CA ALA A 80 -1.39 -20.46 -21.42
C ALA A 80 -2.76 -21.13 -21.26
N HIS A 81 -2.87 -22.13 -20.38
CA HIS A 81 -4.11 -22.89 -20.16
C HIS A 81 -4.95 -22.38 -18.99
N LYS A 82 -4.31 -21.74 -18.00
CA LYS A 82 -4.95 -21.12 -16.85
C LYS A 82 -4.34 -19.73 -16.64
N PRO A 83 -4.82 -18.72 -17.39
CA PRO A 83 -4.26 -17.38 -17.30
C PRO A 83 -4.50 -16.82 -15.90
N GLN A 84 -3.42 -16.47 -15.21
CA GLN A 84 -3.43 -15.82 -13.91
C GLN A 84 -2.82 -14.42 -14.07
N TYR A 85 -3.57 -13.42 -13.65
CA TYR A 85 -3.04 -12.07 -13.55
C TYR A 85 -2.19 -11.95 -12.29
N ASP A 86 -1.00 -11.39 -12.45
CA ASP A 86 -0.07 -11.20 -11.34
C ASP A 86 0.77 -9.93 -11.57
N ILE A 87 1.35 -9.45 -10.48
CA ILE A 87 2.02 -8.16 -10.38
C ILE A 87 3.37 -8.33 -9.68
N TRP A 88 4.40 -7.73 -10.27
CA TRP A 88 5.76 -7.78 -9.76
C TRP A 88 6.38 -6.40 -9.74
N GLY A 89 7.45 -6.27 -8.97
CA GLY A 89 8.28 -5.08 -8.97
C GLY A 89 8.76 -4.71 -7.57
N ASN A 90 9.72 -3.80 -7.54
CA ASN A 90 10.26 -3.33 -6.28
C ASN A 90 9.18 -2.67 -5.39
N THR A 91 8.22 -1.96 -5.99
CA THR A 91 7.12 -1.32 -5.26
C THR A 91 6.30 -2.34 -4.45
N VAL A 92 6.01 -3.51 -5.03
CA VAL A 92 5.30 -4.61 -4.37
C VAL A 92 6.13 -5.16 -3.19
N ASN A 93 7.42 -5.38 -3.43
CA ASN A 93 8.34 -5.87 -2.39
C ASN A 93 8.46 -4.87 -1.24
N VAL A 94 8.56 -3.58 -1.52
CA VAL A 94 8.63 -2.54 -0.49
C VAL A 94 7.32 -2.47 0.31
N ALA A 95 6.15 -2.55 -0.33
CA ALA A 95 4.86 -2.61 0.36
C ALA A 95 4.77 -3.82 1.30
N SER A 96 5.21 -4.99 0.83
CA SER A 96 5.29 -6.21 1.66
C SER A 96 6.22 -6.03 2.85
N ARG A 97 7.31 -5.28 2.69
CA ARG A 97 8.21 -4.94 3.79
C ARG A 97 7.60 -3.95 4.77
N MET A 98 6.82 -2.98 4.30
CA MET A 98 6.07 -2.06 5.18
C MET A 98 5.06 -2.83 6.04
N ASP A 99 4.45 -3.89 5.53
CA ASP A 99 3.58 -4.78 6.33
C ASP A 99 4.41 -5.63 7.29
N SER A 100 5.42 -6.36 6.80
CA SER A 100 6.20 -7.28 7.65
C SER A 100 6.95 -6.58 8.79
N THR A 101 7.36 -5.33 8.59
CA THR A 101 8.01 -4.49 9.61
C THR A 101 7.00 -3.62 10.37
N GLY A 102 5.73 -3.63 9.95
CA GLY A 102 4.63 -2.87 10.52
C GLY A 102 4.33 -3.22 11.97
N ILE A 103 3.73 -2.27 12.67
CA ILE A 103 3.16 -2.47 14.01
C ILE A 103 1.68 -2.80 13.82
N LEU A 104 1.15 -3.69 14.68
CA LEU A 104 -0.28 -3.98 14.73
C LEU A 104 -1.09 -2.71 14.99
N ASP A 105 -2.28 -2.67 14.41
CA ASP A 105 -3.25 -1.57 14.49
C ASP A 105 -2.73 -0.24 13.90
N ARG A 106 -1.75 -0.31 13.00
CA ARG A 106 -1.16 0.86 12.32
C ARG A 106 -1.02 0.62 10.82
N ILE A 107 -1.09 1.70 10.06
CA ILE A 107 -0.81 1.74 8.63
C ILE A 107 0.56 2.39 8.44
N GLN A 108 1.51 1.65 7.88
CA GLN A 108 2.87 2.12 7.61
C GLN A 108 3.07 2.47 6.15
N VAL A 109 3.72 3.60 5.91
CA VAL A 109 4.07 4.10 4.59
C VAL A 109 5.56 4.43 4.48
N THR A 110 6.07 4.42 3.25
CA THR A 110 7.38 4.98 2.91
C THR A 110 7.36 6.52 2.93
N GLU A 111 8.54 7.13 3.04
CA GLU A 111 8.72 8.59 2.98
C GLU A 111 8.09 9.22 1.73
N GLU A 112 8.36 8.68 0.54
CA GLU A 112 7.79 9.17 -0.73
C GLU A 112 6.25 9.15 -0.69
N THR A 113 5.65 8.07 -0.17
CA THR A 113 4.19 7.98 -0.03
C THR A 113 3.66 8.96 1.03
N ALA A 114 4.42 9.17 2.12
CA ALA A 114 4.04 10.12 3.15
C ALA A 114 4.02 11.57 2.63
N GLU A 115 4.97 11.98 1.78
CA GLU A 115 5.00 13.31 1.17
C GLU A 115 3.76 13.57 0.31
N VAL A 116 3.39 12.60 -0.53
CA VAL A 116 2.16 12.65 -1.32
C VAL A 116 0.94 12.77 -0.41
N LEU A 117 0.86 11.96 0.64
CA LEU A 117 -0.27 11.99 1.57
C LEU A 117 -0.35 13.29 2.38
N LYS A 118 0.78 13.90 2.76
CA LYS A 118 0.81 15.24 3.38
C LYS A 118 0.20 16.27 2.44
N SER A 119 0.53 16.22 1.15
CA SER A 119 -0.05 17.13 0.14
C SER A 119 -1.56 16.96 -0.04
N LEU A 120 -2.08 15.76 0.27
CA LEU A 120 -3.51 15.43 0.24
C LEU A 120 -4.24 15.73 1.56
N GLY A 121 -3.53 16.21 2.59
CA GLY A 121 -4.11 16.60 3.89
C GLY A 121 -4.16 15.49 4.94
N TYR A 122 -3.44 14.38 4.76
CA TYR A 122 -3.37 13.32 5.78
C TYR A 122 -2.36 13.65 6.89
N SER A 123 -2.74 13.34 8.13
CA SER A 123 -1.88 13.43 9.31
C SER A 123 -0.98 12.20 9.40
N LEU A 124 0.33 12.41 9.48
CA LEU A 124 1.33 11.34 9.53
C LEU A 124 2.31 11.55 10.68
N THR A 125 2.67 10.46 11.34
CA THR A 125 3.65 10.44 12.43
C THR A 125 4.93 9.75 11.97
N LEU A 126 6.09 10.37 12.21
CA LEU A 126 7.38 9.76 11.90
C LEU A 126 7.59 8.50 12.76
N ARG A 127 7.79 7.36 12.10
CA ARG A 127 8.18 6.10 12.77
C ARG A 127 9.68 6.06 13.02
N GLY A 128 10.46 6.51 12.04
CA GLY A 128 11.91 6.42 12.01
C GLY A 128 12.42 5.60 10.83
N VAL A 129 13.69 5.22 10.91
CA VAL A 129 14.39 4.51 9.83
C VAL A 129 14.27 3.00 10.04
N ILE A 130 14.00 2.27 8.95
CA ILE A 130 14.03 0.81 8.92
C ILE A 130 14.94 0.30 7.81
N THR A 131 15.59 -0.84 8.05
CA THR A 131 16.42 -1.49 7.04
C THR A 131 15.57 -2.39 6.16
N VAL A 132 15.52 -2.10 4.86
CA VAL A 132 14.80 -2.87 3.84
C VAL A 132 15.80 -3.56 2.92
N LYS A 133 15.69 -4.90 2.81
CA LYS A 133 16.55 -5.72 1.96
C LYS A 133 16.52 -5.21 0.52
N GLY A 134 17.69 -4.87 -0.02
CA GLY A 134 17.86 -4.39 -1.40
C GLY A 134 17.63 -2.89 -1.60
N LYS A 135 17.13 -2.16 -0.60
CA LYS A 135 16.97 -0.70 -0.63
C LYS A 135 17.87 0.04 0.37
N GLY A 136 18.33 -0.65 1.42
CA GLY A 136 19.12 -0.04 2.49
C GLY A 136 18.21 0.53 3.57
N GLU A 137 18.54 1.70 4.07
CA GLU A 137 17.76 2.40 5.10
C GLU A 137 16.66 3.25 4.48
N LEU A 138 15.42 3.09 4.95
CA LEU A 138 14.27 3.87 4.51
C LEU A 138 13.61 4.54 5.71
N THR A 139 13.37 5.84 5.60
CA THR A 139 12.53 6.58 6.53
C THR A 139 11.07 6.18 6.32
N THR A 140 10.36 5.94 7.41
CA THR A 140 8.97 5.46 7.40
C THR A 140 8.09 6.27 8.31
N TYR A 141 6.79 6.28 7.98
CA TYR A 141 5.77 7.04 8.69
C TYR A 141 4.56 6.14 8.95
N PHE A 142 3.80 6.49 9.99
CA PHE A 142 2.48 5.95 10.24
C PHE A 142 1.41 6.96 9.83
N ILE A 143 0.33 6.47 9.23
CA ILE A 143 -0.87 7.27 8.98
C ILE A 143 -1.66 7.33 10.29
N ASN A 144 -2.04 8.54 10.71
CA ASN A 144 -2.92 8.72 11.86
C ASN A 144 -4.36 8.49 11.40
N THR A 145 -5.03 7.51 12.00
CA THR A 145 -6.43 7.15 11.71
C THR A 145 -7.44 7.92 12.57
N GLU A 146 -6.96 8.81 13.44
CA GLU A 146 -7.79 9.67 14.29
C GLU A 146 -8.30 10.87 13.48
N ASN A 147 -9.56 10.80 13.02
CA ASN A 147 -10.34 11.94 12.52
C ASN A 147 -11.79 11.79 12.95
#